data_AF-A0A7Y7LVQ8-F1
#
_entry.id   AF-A0A7Y7LVQ8-F1
#
_cell.length_a   1.000
_cell.length_b   1.000
_cell.length_c   1.000
_cell.angle_alpha   90.00
_cell.angle_beta   90.00
_cell.angle_gamma   90.00
#
_symmetry.space_group_name_H-M   'P 1'
#
loop_
_entity.id
_entity.type
_entity.pdbx_description
1 polymer ?
#
loop_
_entity_poly.entity_id
_entity_poly.type
_entity_poly.pdbx_seq_one_letter_code
_entity_poly.pdbx_strand_id
1 'polypeptide(L)' 'MTSALTIVQVAVSAQRNLQALATHERFLRQRGELTPTAIGGIRAYSAVENARLDVCAEHFAALQPANDLAFEQSPEHA' A
#
# COMPACT_ATOMS: atom_id res chain seq x y z
N MET A 1 9.83 -10.05 13.99
CA MET A 1 10.38 -9.29 12.85
C MET A 1 9.51 -9.56 11.64
N THR A 2 8.78 -8.55 11.16
CA THR A 2 7.98 -8.66 9.93
C THR A 2 8.93 -8.68 8.74
N SER A 3 8.89 -9.73 7.91
CA SER A 3 9.80 -9.83 6.76
C SER A 3 9.44 -8.82 5.67
N ALA A 4 10.43 -8.38 4.88
CA ALA A 4 10.20 -7.52 3.71
C ALA A 4 9.12 -8.11 2.76
N LEU A 5 9.14 -9.43 2.57
CA LEU A 5 8.15 -10.15 1.76
C LEU A 5 6.72 -9.97 2.30
N THR A 6 6.55 -10.06 3.62
CA THR A 6 5.24 -9.84 4.27
C THR A 6 4.75 -8.41 4.05
N ILE A 7 5.63 -7.42 4.17
CA ILE A 7 5.27 -6.01 3.95
C ILE A 7 4.87 -5.79 2.48
N VAL A 8 5.62 -6.33 1.51
CA VAL A 8 5.26 -6.29 0.08
C VAL A 8 3.88 -6.90 -0.15
N GLN A 9 3.61 -8.09 0.41
CA GLN A 9 2.33 -8.77 0.23
C GLN A 9 1.15 -7.94 0.74
N VAL A 10 1.30 -7.31 1.92
CA VAL A 10 0.28 -6.41 2.48
C VAL A 10 0.09 -5.18 1.61
N ALA A 11 1.17 -4.56 1.13
CA ALA A 11 1.10 -3.38 0.26
C ALA A 11 0.41 -3.70 -1.07
N VAL A 12 0.77 -4.80 -1.73
CA VAL A 12 0.14 -5.26 -2.98
C VAL A 12 -1.34 -5.56 -2.76
N SER A 13 -1.70 -6.19 -1.63
CA SER A 13 -3.11 -6.43 -1.29
C SER A 13 -3.89 -5.12 -1.13
N ALA A 14 -3.35 -4.14 -0.41
CA ALA A 14 -4.00 -2.85 -0.21
C ALA A 14 -4.17 -2.08 -1.53
N GLN A 15 -3.14 -2.08 -2.39
CA GLN A 15 -3.21 -1.48 -3.73
C GLN A 15 -4.28 -2.13 -4.62
N ARG A 16 -4.39 -3.47 -4.59
CA ARG A 16 -5.45 -4.19 -5.32
C ARG A 16 -6.85 -3.82 -4.81
N ASN A 17 -7.03 -3.68 -3.51
CA ASN A 17 -8.29 -3.27 -2.92
C ASN A 17 -8.66 -1.84 -3.33
N LEU A 18 -7.70 -0.90 -3.31
CA LEU A 18 -7.89 0.47 -3.79
C LEU A 18 -8.30 0.50 -5.27
N GLN A 19 -7.64 -0.30 -6.11
CA GLN A 19 -7.99 -0.42 -7.53
C GLN A 19 -9.41 -0.96 -7.74
N ALA A 20 -9.82 -1.95 -6.95
CA ALA A 20 -11.17 -2.50 -6.99
C ALA A 20 -12.22 -1.46 -6.58
N LEU A 21 -11.96 -0.68 -5.51
CA LEU A 21 -12.82 0.42 -5.08
C LEU A 21 -12.95 1.50 -6.16
N ALA A 22 -11.84 1.93 -6.77
CA ALA A 22 -11.86 2.92 -7.84
C ALA A 22 -12.63 2.43 -9.08
N THR A 23 -12.50 1.14 -9.40
CA THR A 23 -13.24 0.50 -10.50
C THR A 23 -14.74 0.48 -10.19
N HIS A 24 -15.11 0.11 -8.96
CA HIS A 24 -16.49 0.09 -8.51
C HIS A 24 -17.12 1.49 -8.51
N GLU A 25 -16.40 2.49 -8.00
CA GLU A 25 -16.84 3.89 -8.02
C GLU A 25 -17.10 4.37 -9.45
N ARG A 26 -16.18 4.08 -10.38
CA ARG A 26 -16.33 4.41 -11.80
C ARG A 26 -17.56 3.75 -12.41
N PHE A 27 -17.80 2.48 -12.11
CA PHE A 27 -18.96 1.75 -12.61
C PHE A 27 -20.27 2.35 -12.11
N LEU A 28 -20.38 2.65 -10.82
CA LEU A 28 -21.56 3.32 -10.25
C LEU A 28 -21.78 4.70 -10.87
N ARG A 29 -20.71 5.48 -11.05
CA ARG A 29 -20.77 6.80 -11.67
C ARG A 29 -21.30 6.74 -13.10
N GLN A 30 -20.83 5.78 -13.90
CA GLN A 30 -21.27 5.59 -15.29
C GLN A 30 -22.76 5.21 -15.39
N ARG A 31 -23.31 4.54 -14.38
CA ARG A 31 -24.72 4.15 -14.32
C ARG A 31 -25.63 5.19 -13.67
N GLY A 32 -25.07 6.28 -13.14
CA GLY A 32 -25.83 7.25 -12.33
C GLY A 32 -26.29 6.69 -10.98
N GLU A 33 -25.67 5.61 -10.51
CA GLU A 33 -26.02 4.88 -9.27
C GLU A 33 -25.10 5.25 -8.09
N LEU A 34 -24.21 6.22 -8.27
CA LEU A 34 -23.31 6.66 -7.23
C LEU A 34 -24.04 7.53 -6.19
N THR A 35 -24.59 6.86 -5.17
CA THR A 35 -25.29 7.53 -4.06
C THR A 35 -24.32 8.16 -3.06
N PRO A 36 -24.74 9.18 -2.28
CA PRO A 36 -23.92 9.73 -1.19
C PRO A 36 -23.46 8.67 -0.18
N THR A 37 -24.31 7.69 0.13
CA THR A 37 -23.97 6.57 1.01
C THR A 37 -22.86 5.70 0.42
N ALA A 38 -22.94 5.39 -0.88
CA ALA A 38 -21.89 4.64 -1.56
C ALA A 38 -20.55 5.41 -1.57
N ILE A 39 -20.58 6.73 -1.80
CA ILE A 39 -19.39 7.59 -1.72
C ILE A 39 -18.79 7.54 -0.31
N GLY A 40 -19.61 7.65 0.73
CA GLY A 40 -19.17 7.55 2.12
C GLY A 40 -18.50 6.22 2.42
N GLY A 41 -19.11 5.11 1.98
CA GLY A 41 -18.54 3.77 2.11
C GLY A 41 -17.20 3.64 1.38
N ILE A 42 -17.14 4.03 0.10
CA ILE A 42 -15.90 3.98 -0.69
C ILE A 42 -14.78 4.78 -0.01
N ARG A 43 -15.05 6.00 0.45
CA ARG A 43 -14.07 6.81 1.17
C ARG A 43 -13.57 6.14 2.46
N ALA A 44 -14.48 5.56 3.24
CA ALA A 44 -14.10 4.86 4.47
C ALA A 44 -13.19 3.66 4.19
N TYR A 45 -13.52 2.82 3.20
CA TYR A 45 -12.68 1.70 2.80
C TYR A 45 -11.33 2.15 2.22
N SER A 46 -11.32 3.20 1.38
CA SER A 46 -10.08 3.78 0.87
C SER A 46 -9.19 4.29 1.99
N ALA A 47 -9.74 4.92 3.02
CA ALA A 47 -8.96 5.40 4.17
C ALA A 47 -8.26 4.25 4.92
N VAL A 48 -8.93 3.11 5.09
CA VAL A 48 -8.34 1.91 5.72
C VAL A 48 -7.16 1.38 4.89
N GLU A 49 -7.33 1.25 3.58
CA GLU A 49 -6.27 0.74 2.72
C GLU A 49 -5.09 1.71 2.60
N ASN A 50 -5.34 3.02 2.58
CA ASN A 50 -4.28 4.02 2.63
C ASN A 50 -3.50 3.95 3.96
N ALA A 51 -4.17 3.84 5.10
CA ALA A 51 -3.50 3.66 6.39
C ALA A 51 -2.62 2.40 6.43
N ARG A 52 -3.07 1.30 5.79
CA ARG A 52 -2.24 0.09 5.64
C ARG A 52 -0.99 0.35 4.81
N LEU A 53 -1.09 1.16 3.74
CA LEU A 53 0.06 1.54 2.93
C LEU A 53 1.04 2.45 3.70
N ASP A 54 0.54 3.38 4.51
CA ASP A 54 1.38 4.24 5.35
C ASP A 54 2.19 3.39 6.34
N VAL A 55 1.54 2.44 7.02
CA VAL A 55 2.23 1.49 7.92
C VAL A 55 3.25 0.66 7.15
N CYS A 56 2.94 0.18 5.95
CA CYS A 56 3.91 -0.54 5.12
C CYS A 56 5.13 0.35 4.78
N ALA A 57 4.92 1.62 4.45
CA ALA A 57 5.99 2.56 4.14
C ALA A 57 6.91 2.80 5.35
N GLU A 58 6.34 2.97 6.55
CA GLU A 58 7.11 3.07 7.80
C GLU A 58 7.97 1.83 8.04
N HIS A 59 7.40 0.63 7.83
CA HIS A 59 8.14 -0.62 8.02
C HIS A 59 9.24 -0.81 6.97
N PHE A 60 9.01 -0.40 5.71
CA PHE A 60 10.05 -0.42 4.68
C PHE A 60 11.19 0.55 5.00
N ALA A 61 10.87 1.77 5.44
CA ALA A 61 11.89 2.76 5.83
C ALA A 61 12.74 2.27 7.01
N ALA A 62 12.15 1.55 7.97
CA ALA A 62 12.87 0.95 9.08
C ALA A 62 13.84 -0.18 8.65
N LEU A 63 13.65 -0.79 7.48
CA LEU A 63 14.59 -1.76 6.90
C LEU A 63 15.77 -1.08 6.17
N GLN A 64 15.69 0.23 5.91
CA GLN A 64 16.67 0.97 5.13
C GLN A 64 18.09 1.01 5.74
N PRO A 65 18.29 1.11 7.08
CA PRO A 65 19.62 1.01 7.68
C PRO A 65 20.32 -0.34 7.43
N ALA A 66 19.57 -1.42 7.19
CA ALA A 66 20.12 -2.73 6.85
C ALA A 66 20.42 -2.89 5.34
N ASN A 67 19.79 -2.08 4.48
CA ASN A 67 20.00 -2.10 3.03
C ASN A 67 21.19 -1.22 2.61
N ASP A 68 21.41 -0.07 3.26
CA ASP A 68 22.53 0.82 2.94
C ASP A 68 23.89 0.18 3.30
N LEU A 69 23.95 -0.58 4.40
CA LEU A 69 25.14 -1.34 4.82
C LEU A 69 25.42 -2.57 3.93
N ALA A 70 24.47 -3.02 3.10
CA ALA A 70 24.70 -4.14 2.18
C ALA A 70 25.54 -3.72 0.95
N PHE A 71 25.63 -2.42 0.66
CA PHE A 71 26.41 -1.86 -0.45
C PHE A 71 27.78 -1.33 -0.04
N GLU A 72 28.06 -1.21 1.27
CA GLU A 72 29.42 -0.98 1.77
C GLU A 72 30.22 -2.28 1.66
N GLN A 73 30.72 -2.55 0.46
CA GLN A 73 31.61 -3.68 0.20
C GLN A 73 32.84 -3.61 1.11
N SER A 74 33.15 -4.74 1.75
CA SER A 74 34.40 -4.99 2.47
C SER A 74 35.61 -4.52 1.65
N PRO A 75 36.54 -3.74 2.22
CA PRO A 75 37.70 -3.20 1.53
C PRO A 75 38.80 -4.25 1.23
N GLU A 76 38.49 -5.54 1.17
CA GLU A 76 39.51 -6.60 1.07
C GLU A 76 40.03 -6.85 -0.36
N HIS A 77 39.53 -6.16 -1.39
CA HIS A 77 39.95 -6.39 -2.79
C HIS A 77 40.31 -5.09 -3.56
N ALA A 78 40.95 -4.13 -2.91
CA ALA A 78 41.58 -2.96 -3.57
C ALA A 78 43.09 -3.15 -3.74
#